data_AF-A0A3C1KBC0-F1
#
_entry.id   AF-A0A3C1KBC0-F1
#
_cell.length_a   1.000
_cell.length_b   1.000
_cell.length_c   1.000
_cell.angle_alpha   90.00
_cell.angle_beta   90.00
_cell.angle_gamma   90.00
#
_symmetry.space_group_name_H-M   'P 1'
#
loop_
_entity.id
_entity.type
_entity.pdbx_description
1 polymer ?
#
loop_
_entity_poly.entity_id
_entity_poly.type
_entity_poly.pdbx_seq_one_letter_code
_entity_poly.pdbx_strand_id
1 'polypeptide(L)'
;MGTVDASGNRHEPAGSSAGGRFAGRTSSAPTSELEEKPTLSELAPSAIDDELAALYESDVVHVLAMARNERYLASSIARREKTTSESVLRDLDREIARLQASLEAAEKERAVLALRMRPFHDEFRRRGGWPRAFLVTGGHLHSGMSCSTCNRDGAVTRFAWMTELSGATEDEIVQAAGERACTVCFPSAPIDVLRRPSALLTPDERTAAEERTARAEARAAAAAAREAKAITQPDGRPLRHGYREARTLVTAERELVDAIETYELADSRGHTIRNREHVAEMLEWRDMLVEAIAAKTGVPADEVRAAASVKAEKKFKRDYR
;
A
#
# COMPACT_ATOMS: atom_id res chain seq x y z
N MET A 1 47.32 48.62 6.40
CA MET A 1 46.98 48.94 7.81
C MET A 1 45.55 49.42 7.82
N GLY A 2 44.60 48.56 8.23
CA GLY A 2 43.18 48.93 8.31
C GLY A 2 42.88 49.76 9.55
N THR A 3 42.08 50.81 9.42
CA THR A 3 41.64 51.65 10.53
C THR A 3 40.53 50.94 11.32
N VAL A 4 40.65 50.96 12.64
CA VAL A 4 39.65 50.43 13.58
C VAL A 4 38.92 51.63 14.17
N ASP A 5 37.59 51.61 14.17
CA ASP A 5 36.81 52.69 14.77
C ASP A 5 36.76 52.58 16.31
N ALA A 6 36.22 53.61 16.97
CA ALA A 6 36.14 53.71 18.42
C ALA A 6 35.23 52.63 19.07
N SER A 7 34.52 51.84 18.27
CA SER A 7 33.72 50.70 18.72
C SER A 7 34.41 49.35 18.46
N GLY A 8 35.66 49.35 17.99
CA GLY A 8 36.45 48.14 17.75
C GLY A 8 36.17 47.46 16.41
N ASN A 9 35.39 48.09 15.53
CA ASN A 9 35.06 47.50 14.23
C ASN A 9 36.14 47.84 13.20
N ARG A 10 36.63 46.79 12.52
CA ARG A 10 37.52 46.92 11.37
C ARG A 10 36.70 47.09 10.10
N HIS A 11 36.87 48.22 9.43
CA HIS A 11 36.29 48.45 8.12
C HIS A 11 37.30 48.11 7.04
N GLU A 12 36.94 47.21 6.13
CA GLU A 12 37.73 46.95 4.92
C GLU A 12 37.49 48.05 3.87
N PRO A 13 38.51 48.46 3.11
CA PRO A 13 38.33 49.43 2.04
C PRO A 13 37.48 48.83 0.92
N ALA A 14 36.48 49.60 0.47
CA ALA A 14 35.54 49.22 -0.58
C ALA A 14 36.27 48.89 -1.91
N GLY A 15 36.45 47.60 -2.17
CA GLY A 15 36.89 47.06 -3.46
C GLY A 15 35.70 46.82 -4.38
N SER A 16 35.81 47.31 -5.61
CA SER A 16 34.79 47.26 -6.66
C SER A 16 34.32 45.83 -7.00
N SER A 17 33.04 45.53 -6.77
CA SER A 17 32.38 44.33 -7.30
C SER A 17 31.66 44.64 -8.61
N ALA A 18 32.43 44.88 -9.67
CA ALA A 18 31.91 44.81 -11.04
C ALA A 18 31.88 43.32 -11.46
N GLY A 19 30.68 42.71 -11.51
CA GLY A 19 30.55 41.32 -11.96
C GLY A 19 29.20 40.65 -11.72
N GLY A 20 28.09 41.35 -11.91
CA GLY A 20 26.76 40.74 -11.87
C GLY A 20 26.51 39.83 -13.08
N ARG A 21 26.65 38.51 -12.92
CA ARG A 21 26.27 37.48 -13.91
C ARG A 21 24.75 37.28 -14.01
N PHE A 22 23.97 38.36 -14.13
CA PHE A 22 22.51 38.29 -14.29
C PHE A 22 21.97 39.05 -15.50
N ALA A 23 22.83 39.43 -16.45
CA ALA A 23 22.38 39.89 -17.76
C ALA A 23 22.34 38.70 -18.73
N GLY A 24 21.15 38.18 -19.03
CA GLY A 24 20.97 37.26 -20.16
C GLY A 24 20.05 36.06 -19.99
N ARG A 25 19.03 36.10 -19.12
CA ARG A 25 17.88 35.18 -19.25
C ARG A 25 16.59 35.99 -19.21
N THR A 26 16.16 36.47 -20.36
CA THR A 26 14.74 36.74 -20.60
C THR A 26 14.04 35.39 -20.55
N SER A 27 13.52 35.00 -19.39
CA SER A 27 12.55 33.91 -19.32
C SER A 27 11.36 34.35 -20.16
N SER A 28 11.25 33.77 -21.35
CA SER A 28 9.99 33.78 -22.08
C SER A 28 8.99 33.09 -21.16
N ALA A 29 8.07 33.87 -20.60
CA ALA A 29 6.96 33.32 -19.84
C ALA A 29 6.28 32.30 -20.76
N PRO A 30 6.04 31.05 -20.33
CA PRO A 30 5.27 30.13 -21.13
C PRO A 30 3.89 30.76 -21.33
N THR A 31 3.58 31.10 -22.57
CA THR A 31 2.21 31.32 -23.04
C THR A 31 1.50 29.96 -23.06
N SER A 32 1.34 29.34 -21.90
CA SER A 32 0.27 28.38 -21.71
C SER A 32 -0.99 29.21 -21.63
N GLU A 33 -1.86 29.09 -22.64
CA GLU A 33 -3.26 29.52 -22.53
C GLU A 33 -3.76 29.05 -21.17
N LEU A 34 -4.14 29.99 -20.31
CA LEU A 34 -4.77 29.67 -19.04
C LEU A 34 -6.12 29.07 -19.41
N GLU A 35 -6.21 27.74 -19.44
CA GLU A 35 -7.48 27.05 -19.59
C GLU A 35 -8.42 27.57 -18.49
N GLU A 36 -9.44 28.34 -18.90
CA GLU A 36 -10.46 28.84 -17.98
C GLU A 36 -11.12 27.61 -17.35
N LYS A 37 -11.00 27.48 -16.03
CA LYS A 37 -11.65 26.39 -15.32
C LYS A 37 -13.16 26.49 -15.56
N PRO A 38 -13.84 25.37 -15.90
CA PRO A 38 -15.27 25.37 -16.07
C PRO A 38 -15.95 25.91 -14.82
N THR A 39 -17.02 26.68 -15.02
CA THR A 39 -17.83 27.20 -13.93
C THR A 39 -18.60 26.07 -13.26
N LEU A 40 -18.90 26.19 -11.95
CA LEU A 40 -19.66 25.15 -11.23
C LEU A 40 -20.99 24.82 -11.90
N SER A 41 -21.62 25.79 -12.59
CA SER A 41 -22.85 25.60 -13.38
C SER A 41 -22.71 24.65 -14.56
N GLU A 42 -21.52 24.46 -15.08
CA GLU A 42 -21.23 23.59 -16.23
C GLU A 42 -20.83 22.18 -15.80
N LEU A 43 -20.43 22.01 -14.53
CA LEU A 43 -20.07 20.71 -13.99
C LEU A 43 -21.29 19.82 -13.78
N ALA A 44 -21.09 18.52 -14.03
CA ALA A 44 -22.04 17.48 -13.66
C ALA A 44 -22.13 17.37 -12.12
N PRO A 45 -23.29 16.97 -11.57
CA PRO A 45 -23.46 16.75 -10.13
C PRO A 45 -22.38 15.88 -9.48
N SER A 46 -21.94 14.81 -10.16
CA SER A 46 -20.86 13.94 -9.71
C SER A 46 -19.53 14.68 -9.56
N ALA A 47 -19.14 15.49 -10.55
CA ALA A 47 -17.91 16.28 -10.49
C ALA A 47 -17.94 17.34 -9.38
N ILE A 48 -19.09 17.97 -9.14
CA ILE A 48 -19.27 18.91 -8.03
C ILE A 48 -19.11 18.18 -6.69
N ASP A 49 -19.72 17.01 -6.56
CA ASP A 49 -19.69 16.23 -5.34
C ASP A 49 -18.33 15.54 -5.11
N ASP A 50 -17.58 15.21 -6.15
CA ASP A 50 -16.19 14.75 -6.08
C ASP A 50 -15.29 15.81 -5.41
N GLU A 51 -15.35 17.05 -5.89
CA GLU A 51 -14.59 18.15 -5.31
C GLU A 51 -15.04 18.45 -3.87
N LEU A 52 -16.35 18.42 -3.62
CA LEU A 52 -16.91 18.65 -2.29
C LEU A 52 -16.53 17.52 -1.32
N ALA A 53 -16.52 16.26 -1.77
CA ALA A 53 -16.15 15.10 -0.94
C ALA A 53 -14.70 15.21 -0.46
N ALA A 54 -13.76 15.65 -1.31
CA ALA A 54 -12.37 15.90 -0.89
C ALA A 54 -12.27 16.98 0.22
N LEU A 55 -13.12 18.00 0.18
CA LEU A 55 -13.20 19.01 1.24
C LEU A 55 -13.79 18.43 2.53
N TYR A 56 -14.81 17.57 2.43
CA TYR A 56 -15.39 16.88 3.58
C TYR A 56 -14.40 15.93 4.26
N GLU A 57 -13.63 15.16 3.49
CA GLU A 57 -12.58 14.30 4.04
C GLU A 57 -11.56 15.10 4.85
N SER A 58 -11.18 16.28 4.34
CA SER A 58 -10.32 17.22 5.06
C SER A 58 -10.97 17.73 6.35
N ASP A 59 -12.25 18.12 6.31
CA ASP A 59 -12.98 18.60 7.51
C ASP A 59 -13.09 17.52 8.58
N VAL A 60 -13.36 16.27 8.18
CA VAL A 60 -13.49 15.11 9.10
C VAL A 60 -12.21 14.90 9.92
N VAL A 61 -11.03 15.09 9.33
CA VAL A 61 -9.76 15.01 10.07
C VAL A 61 -9.72 16.03 11.20
N HIS A 62 -10.16 17.26 10.94
CA HIS A 62 -10.21 18.30 11.96
C HIS A 62 -11.28 18.03 13.02
N VAL A 63 -12.48 17.57 12.62
CA VAL A 63 -13.55 17.19 13.57
C VAL A 63 -13.08 16.10 14.53
N LEU A 64 -12.45 15.04 14.01
CA LEU A 64 -11.95 13.94 14.84
C LEU A 64 -10.80 14.39 15.75
N ALA A 65 -9.91 15.26 15.26
CA ALA A 65 -8.85 15.84 16.07
C ALA A 65 -9.40 16.71 17.20
N MET A 66 -10.42 17.54 16.93
CA MET A 66 -11.10 18.38 17.93
C MET A 66 -11.74 17.52 19.02
N ALA A 67 -12.59 16.56 18.64
CA ALA A 67 -13.28 15.69 19.60
C ALA A 67 -12.29 14.92 20.51
N ARG A 68 -11.14 14.50 19.96
CA ARG A 68 -10.06 13.89 20.74
C ARG A 68 -9.41 14.89 21.70
N ASN A 69 -9.07 16.08 21.21
CA ASN A 69 -8.41 17.12 22.00
C ASN A 69 -9.31 17.65 23.12
N GLU A 70 -10.62 17.79 22.89
CA GLU A 70 -11.60 18.17 23.92
C GLU A 70 -11.64 17.16 25.08
N ARG A 71 -11.64 15.86 24.77
CA ARG A 71 -11.59 14.80 25.80
C ARG A 71 -10.32 14.87 26.62
N TYR A 72 -9.17 15.09 25.98
CA TYR A 72 -7.90 15.26 26.67
C TYR A 72 -7.88 16.53 27.50
N LEU A 73 -8.40 17.64 26.98
CA LEU A 73 -8.45 18.92 27.67
C LEU A 73 -9.29 18.79 28.95
N ALA A 74 -10.49 18.21 28.85
CA ALA A 74 -11.34 17.95 30.02
C ALA A 74 -10.63 17.08 31.06
N SER A 75 -9.91 16.04 30.61
CA SER A 75 -9.14 15.15 31.48
C SER A 75 -7.97 15.86 32.18
N SER A 76 -7.22 16.70 31.46
CA SER A 76 -6.09 17.45 32.00
C SER A 76 -6.55 18.53 32.97
N ILE A 77 -7.67 19.22 32.70
CA ILE A 77 -8.29 20.17 33.64
C ILE A 77 -8.70 19.46 34.93
N ALA A 78 -9.42 18.34 34.84
CA ALA A 78 -9.85 17.57 36.00
C ALA A 78 -8.67 17.03 36.83
N ARG A 79 -7.55 16.69 36.18
CA ARG A 79 -6.32 16.27 36.87
C ARG A 79 -5.62 17.44 37.56
N ARG A 80 -5.62 18.61 36.91
CA ARG A 80 -5.02 19.85 37.43
C ARG A 80 -5.70 20.29 38.74
N GLU A 81 -7.02 20.18 38.82
CA GLU A 81 -7.80 20.54 40.02
C GLU A 81 -7.49 19.65 41.23
N LYS A 82 -7.03 18.42 41.00
CA LYS A 82 -6.80 17.42 42.05
C LYS A 82 -5.36 17.35 42.55
N THR A 83 -4.41 17.89 41.79
CA THR A 83 -2.98 17.81 42.13
C THR A 83 -2.54 19.05 42.90
N THR A 84 -1.65 18.84 43.88
CA THR A 84 -1.00 19.92 44.64
C THR A 84 0.48 20.05 44.31
N SER A 85 1.02 19.13 43.50
CA SER A 85 2.43 19.14 43.10
C SER A 85 2.69 20.24 42.07
N GLU A 86 3.55 21.20 42.42
CA GLU A 86 3.87 22.35 41.59
C GLU A 86 4.50 21.98 40.24
N SER A 87 5.35 20.95 40.20
CA SER A 87 5.93 20.46 38.95
C SER A 87 4.84 19.87 38.03
N VAL A 88 3.92 19.08 38.58
CA VAL A 88 2.80 18.50 37.83
C VAL A 88 1.84 19.59 37.34
N LEU A 89 1.57 20.63 38.15
CA LEU A 89 0.75 21.77 37.74
C LEU A 89 1.34 22.47 36.52
N ARG A 90 2.66 22.76 36.52
CA ARG A 90 3.35 23.37 35.36
C ARG A 90 3.26 22.52 34.10
N ASP A 91 3.34 21.20 34.23
CA ASP A 91 3.23 20.28 33.09
C ASP A 91 1.81 20.28 32.52
N LEU A 92 0.80 20.24 33.40
CA LEU A 92 -0.60 20.28 33.00
C LEU A 92 -1.00 21.63 32.40
N ASP A 93 -0.49 22.75 32.92
CA ASP A 93 -0.72 24.08 32.34
C ASP A 93 -0.17 24.16 30.91
N ARG A 94 1.01 23.60 30.65
CA ARG A 94 1.59 23.51 29.31
C ARG A 94 0.77 22.61 28.38
N GLU A 95 0.30 21.47 28.89
CA GLU A 95 -0.54 20.56 28.12
C GLU A 95 -1.89 21.19 27.76
N ILE A 96 -2.56 21.83 28.73
CA ILE A 96 -3.83 22.54 28.53
C ILE A 96 -3.66 23.64 27.49
N ALA A 97 -2.63 24.49 27.62
CA ALA A 97 -2.35 25.54 26.64
C ALA A 97 -2.12 24.98 25.23
N ARG A 98 -1.38 23.86 25.11
CA ARG A 98 -1.15 23.18 23.82
C ARG A 98 -2.46 22.65 23.23
N LEU A 99 -3.32 22.03 24.04
CA LEU A 99 -4.60 21.48 23.58
C LEU A 99 -5.56 22.61 23.15
N GLN A 100 -5.63 23.70 23.90
CA GLN A 100 -6.41 24.89 23.55
C GLN A 100 -5.94 25.50 22.22
N ALA A 101 -4.64 25.70 22.06
CA ALA A 101 -4.08 26.22 20.80
C ALA A 101 -4.37 25.27 19.62
N SER A 102 -4.33 23.95 19.84
CA SER A 102 -4.66 22.97 18.81
C SER A 102 -6.14 22.96 18.44
N LEU A 103 -7.05 23.22 19.40
CA LEU A 103 -8.48 23.36 19.14
C LEU A 103 -8.76 24.63 18.32
N GLU A 104 -8.20 25.78 18.74
CA GLU A 104 -8.36 27.05 18.02
C GLU A 104 -7.81 26.96 16.58
N ALA A 105 -6.65 26.31 16.39
CA ALA A 105 -6.10 26.07 15.07
C ALA A 105 -7.03 25.20 14.20
N ALA A 106 -7.56 24.10 14.75
CA ALA A 106 -8.50 23.25 14.03
C ALA A 106 -9.79 24.01 13.68
N GLU A 107 -10.34 24.80 14.59
CA GLU A 107 -11.53 25.64 14.33
C GLU A 107 -11.30 26.63 13.18
N LYS A 108 -10.13 27.27 13.13
CA LYS A 108 -9.76 28.18 12.03
C LYS A 108 -9.69 27.45 10.69
N GLU A 109 -9.04 26.30 10.64
CA GLU A 109 -8.96 25.48 9.41
C GLU A 109 -10.35 25.04 8.94
N ARG A 110 -11.20 24.61 9.86
CA ARG A 110 -12.59 24.25 9.54
C ARG A 110 -13.40 25.43 9.02
N ALA A 111 -13.20 26.63 9.57
CA ALA A 111 -13.84 27.83 9.05
C ALA A 111 -13.40 28.14 7.60
N VAL A 112 -12.13 27.94 7.28
CA VAL A 112 -11.62 28.08 5.90
C VAL A 112 -12.25 27.02 4.99
N LEU A 113 -12.31 25.76 5.42
CA LEU A 113 -12.96 24.69 4.65
C LEU A 113 -14.44 24.98 4.42
N ALA A 114 -15.17 25.45 5.44
CA ALA A 114 -16.58 25.81 5.32
C ALA A 114 -16.81 26.90 4.25
N LEU A 115 -15.92 27.90 4.18
CA LEU A 115 -15.97 28.93 3.13
C LEU A 115 -15.71 28.33 1.74
N ARG A 116 -14.79 27.36 1.62
CA ARG A 116 -14.50 26.66 0.36
C ARG A 116 -15.64 25.74 -0.09
N MET A 117 -16.34 25.12 0.84
CA MET A 117 -17.47 24.22 0.57
C MET A 117 -18.74 24.98 0.17
N ARG A 118 -18.87 26.24 0.61
CA ARG A 118 -20.07 27.05 0.41
C ARG A 118 -20.53 27.16 -1.05
N PRO A 119 -19.68 27.45 -2.06
CA PRO A 119 -20.10 27.53 -3.46
C PRO A 119 -20.73 26.23 -3.97
N PHE A 120 -20.18 25.07 -3.58
CA PHE A 120 -20.71 23.76 -3.95
C PHE A 120 -22.10 23.51 -3.33
N HIS A 121 -22.29 23.88 -2.06
CA HIS A 121 -23.59 23.81 -1.41
C HIS A 121 -24.61 24.80 -1.98
N ASP A 122 -24.17 26.00 -2.35
CA ASP A 122 -25.01 27.01 -3.00
C ASP A 122 -25.47 26.49 -4.37
N GLU A 123 -24.58 25.89 -5.16
CA GLU A 123 -24.92 25.29 -6.45
C GLU A 123 -25.86 24.08 -6.31
N PHE A 124 -25.61 23.22 -5.33
CA PHE A 124 -26.51 22.12 -4.95
C PHE A 124 -27.92 22.62 -4.70
N ARG A 125 -28.07 23.65 -3.85
CA ARG A 125 -29.36 24.27 -3.54
C ARG A 125 -29.97 24.96 -4.76
N ARG A 126 -29.16 25.66 -5.57
CA ARG A 126 -29.61 26.37 -6.78
C ARG A 126 -30.26 25.43 -7.79
N ARG A 127 -29.73 24.21 -7.94
CA ARG A 127 -30.30 23.17 -8.83
C ARG A 127 -31.47 22.40 -8.21
N GLY A 128 -31.97 22.80 -7.04
CA GLY A 128 -33.07 22.13 -6.34
C GLY A 128 -32.65 20.93 -5.49
N GLY A 129 -31.34 20.66 -5.39
CA GLY A 129 -30.78 19.47 -4.76
C GLY A 129 -30.87 18.26 -5.68
N TRP A 130 -29.74 17.57 -5.89
CA TRP A 130 -29.73 16.29 -6.59
C TRP A 130 -29.58 15.12 -5.60
N PRO A 131 -29.98 13.90 -5.97
CA PRO A 131 -29.79 12.73 -5.12
C PRO A 131 -28.30 12.49 -4.83
N ARG A 132 -28.01 12.10 -3.59
CA ARG A 132 -26.68 11.72 -3.11
C ARG A 132 -26.80 10.39 -2.38
N ALA A 133 -25.70 9.64 -2.36
CA ALA A 133 -25.67 8.30 -1.80
C ALA A 133 -24.46 8.14 -0.86
N PHE A 134 -24.70 7.67 0.36
CA PHE A 134 -23.71 7.56 1.42
C PHE A 134 -23.68 6.13 1.95
N LEU A 135 -22.60 5.41 1.68
CA LEU A 135 -22.42 4.01 2.03
C LEU A 135 -21.70 3.88 3.38
N VAL A 136 -22.29 3.13 4.31
CA VAL A 136 -21.63 2.80 5.57
C VAL A 136 -20.81 1.51 5.40
N THR A 137 -19.56 1.50 5.86
CA THR A 137 -18.70 0.30 5.84
C THR A 137 -19.38 -0.84 6.59
N GLY A 138 -19.57 -1.99 5.92
CA GLY A 138 -20.32 -3.13 6.49
C GLY A 138 -21.80 -2.85 6.82
N GLY A 139 -22.37 -1.75 6.31
CA GLY A 139 -23.74 -1.32 6.58
C GLY A 139 -24.51 -0.91 5.32
N HIS A 140 -25.59 -0.17 5.53
CA HIS A 140 -26.50 0.25 4.46
C HIS A 140 -26.04 1.53 3.74
N LEU A 141 -26.56 1.71 2.52
CA LEU A 141 -26.54 2.93 1.74
C LEU A 141 -27.69 3.84 2.17
N HIS A 142 -27.38 5.12 2.39
CA HIS A 142 -28.34 6.15 2.79
C HIS A 142 -28.41 7.27 1.76
N SER A 143 -29.58 7.90 1.63
CA SER A 143 -29.77 9.11 0.81
C SER A 143 -29.22 10.38 1.47
N GLY A 144 -28.90 10.31 2.77
CA GLY A 144 -28.34 11.40 3.55
C GLY A 144 -27.70 10.92 4.85
N MET A 145 -26.84 11.75 5.44
CA MET A 145 -26.14 11.43 6.70
C MET A 145 -27.00 11.60 7.97
N SER A 146 -28.23 12.11 7.84
CA SER A 146 -29.16 12.42 8.94
C SER A 146 -30.24 11.36 9.16
N CYS A 147 -30.10 10.16 8.57
CA CYS A 147 -31.07 9.08 8.77
C CYS A 147 -31.15 8.68 10.25
N SER A 148 -32.37 8.41 10.74
CA SER A 148 -32.62 8.01 12.14
C SER A 148 -31.97 6.68 12.54
N THR A 149 -31.57 5.85 11.58
CA THR A 149 -30.86 4.60 11.84
C THR A 149 -29.34 4.79 12.01
N CYS A 150 -28.81 5.96 11.68
CA CYS A 150 -27.41 6.31 11.77
C CYS A 150 -27.07 6.96 13.12
N ASN A 151 -25.78 6.97 13.46
CA ASN A 151 -25.24 7.59 14.68
C ASN A 151 -25.88 7.10 15.99
N ARG A 152 -26.30 5.84 16.03
CA ARG A 152 -26.90 5.22 17.22
C ARG A 152 -25.84 4.93 18.28
N ASP A 153 -26.29 4.84 19.53
CA ASP A 153 -25.48 4.48 20.70
C ASP A 153 -24.27 5.40 20.95
N GLY A 154 -24.37 6.67 20.53
CA GLY A 154 -23.33 7.68 20.73
C GLY A 154 -22.08 7.49 19.87
N ALA A 155 -22.10 6.55 18.91
CA ALA A 155 -21.01 6.33 17.97
C ALA A 155 -21.30 7.02 16.63
N VAL A 156 -20.36 7.85 16.15
CA VAL A 156 -20.46 8.51 14.85
C VAL A 156 -20.32 7.47 13.73
N THR A 157 -21.31 7.38 12.86
CA THR A 157 -21.29 6.53 11.67
C THR A 157 -20.32 7.09 10.64
N ARG A 158 -19.43 6.24 10.12
CA ARG A 158 -18.53 6.60 9.03
C ARG A 158 -19.22 6.32 7.70
N PHE A 159 -19.34 7.37 6.89
CA PHE A 159 -19.93 7.30 5.56
C PHE A 159 -18.82 7.42 4.51
N ALA A 160 -18.89 6.58 3.49
CA ALA A 160 -18.24 6.80 2.21
C ALA A 160 -19.27 7.44 1.28
N TRP A 161 -18.96 8.62 0.76
CA TRP A 161 -19.82 9.28 -0.22
C TRP A 161 -19.60 8.63 -1.59
N MET A 162 -20.65 8.07 -2.18
CA MET A 162 -20.65 7.52 -3.54
C MET A 162 -20.93 8.66 -4.53
N THR A 163 -19.93 9.52 -4.74
CA THR A 163 -20.04 10.74 -5.56
C THR A 163 -20.35 10.41 -7.02
N GLU A 164 -19.98 9.22 -7.50
CA GLU A 164 -20.31 8.68 -8.81
C GLU A 164 -21.81 8.51 -9.05
N LEU A 165 -22.61 8.42 -7.98
CA LEU A 165 -24.08 8.33 -8.04
C LEU A 165 -24.76 9.70 -7.86
N SER A 166 -24.01 10.79 -7.76
CA SER A 166 -24.61 12.11 -7.55
C SER A 166 -25.38 12.55 -8.79
N GLY A 167 -26.65 12.86 -8.63
CA GLY A 167 -27.54 13.16 -9.75
C GLY A 167 -28.15 11.92 -10.44
N ALA A 168 -27.81 10.70 -10.02
CA ALA A 168 -28.51 9.50 -10.44
C ALA A 168 -29.94 9.49 -9.87
N THR A 169 -30.83 8.78 -10.55
CA THR A 169 -32.21 8.55 -10.08
C THR A 169 -32.22 7.63 -8.86
N GLU A 170 -33.29 7.70 -8.06
CA GLU A 170 -33.46 6.80 -6.90
C GLU A 170 -33.38 5.32 -7.32
N ASP A 171 -34.00 4.97 -8.45
CA ASP A 171 -33.97 3.61 -8.98
C ASP A 171 -32.54 3.16 -9.30
N GLU A 172 -31.74 3.98 -9.98
CA GLU A 172 -30.32 3.66 -10.26
C GLU A 172 -29.50 3.45 -8.98
N ILE A 173 -29.72 4.32 -7.98
CA ILE A 173 -29.06 4.22 -6.67
C ILE A 173 -29.45 2.90 -5.98
N VAL A 174 -30.74 2.57 -5.95
CA VAL A 174 -31.25 1.35 -5.31
C VAL A 174 -30.77 0.10 -6.05
N GLN A 175 -30.73 0.11 -7.39
CA GLN A 175 -30.20 -1.01 -8.18
C GLN A 175 -28.72 -1.26 -7.90
N ALA A 176 -27.91 -0.20 -7.78
CA ALA A 176 -26.50 -0.32 -7.43
C ALA A 176 -26.29 -0.82 -5.99
N ALA A 177 -27.13 -0.36 -5.06
CA ALA A 177 -27.06 -0.69 -3.64
C ALA A 177 -27.52 -2.12 -3.32
N GLY A 178 -28.51 -2.65 -4.05
CA GLY A 178 -29.09 -3.96 -3.79
C GLY A 178 -29.55 -4.12 -2.33
N GLU A 179 -29.12 -5.20 -1.68
CA GLU A 179 -29.40 -5.52 -0.28
C GLU A 179 -28.89 -4.48 0.72
N ARG A 180 -27.95 -3.61 0.31
CA ARG A 180 -27.45 -2.55 1.18
C ARG A 180 -28.36 -1.32 1.16
N ALA A 181 -29.38 -1.20 0.32
CA ALA A 181 -30.24 -0.02 0.35
C ALA A 181 -30.99 0.12 1.69
N CYS A 182 -30.82 1.25 2.39
CA CYS A 182 -31.54 1.51 3.63
C CYS A 182 -33.03 1.73 3.34
N THR A 183 -33.89 0.86 3.88
CA THR A 183 -35.35 0.94 3.69
C THR A 183 -36.00 2.18 4.31
N VAL A 184 -35.33 2.87 5.23
CA VAL A 184 -35.80 4.17 5.77
C VAL A 184 -35.53 5.30 4.78
N CYS A 185 -34.39 5.25 4.08
CA CYS A 185 -34.03 6.24 3.06
C CYS A 185 -34.71 5.97 1.72
N PHE A 186 -34.98 4.70 1.42
CA PHE A 186 -35.53 4.22 0.14
C PHE A 186 -36.74 3.31 0.41
N PRO A 187 -37.86 3.84 0.94
CA PRO A 187 -39.04 3.04 1.28
C PRO A 187 -39.72 2.42 0.06
N SER A 188 -39.51 3.00 -1.13
CA SER A 188 -40.01 2.55 -2.44
C SER A 188 -39.20 1.39 -3.04
N ALA A 189 -38.06 1.01 -2.44
CA ALA A 189 -37.13 0.04 -3.02
C ALA A 189 -37.81 -1.34 -3.24
N PRO A 190 -37.81 -1.89 -4.47
CA PRO A 190 -38.40 -3.19 -4.75
C PRO A 190 -37.72 -4.33 -3.98
N ILE A 191 -38.52 -5.23 -3.40
CA ILE A 191 -38.01 -6.36 -2.59
C ILE A 191 -37.07 -7.27 -3.39
N ASP A 192 -37.29 -7.45 -4.69
CA ASP A 192 -36.44 -8.29 -5.53
C ASP A 192 -35.05 -7.67 -5.74
N VAL A 193 -34.93 -6.34 -5.68
CA VAL A 193 -33.64 -5.61 -5.73
C VAL A 193 -32.93 -5.71 -4.38
N LEU A 194 -33.67 -5.57 -3.27
CA LEU A 194 -33.14 -5.71 -1.91
C LEU A 194 -32.61 -7.10 -1.57
N ARG A 195 -32.84 -8.10 -2.43
CA ARG A 195 -32.28 -9.47 -2.29
C ARG A 195 -31.00 -9.68 -3.10
N ARG A 196 -30.58 -8.71 -3.90
CA ARG A 196 -29.40 -8.81 -4.76
C ARG A 196 -28.17 -8.28 -4.00
N PRO A 197 -26.99 -8.88 -4.16
CA PRO A 197 -25.77 -8.31 -3.60
C PRO A 197 -25.52 -6.89 -4.10
N SER A 198 -24.99 -6.03 -3.22
CA SER A 198 -24.56 -4.68 -3.59
C SER A 198 -23.39 -4.72 -4.58
N ALA A 199 -23.45 -3.90 -5.61
CA ALA A 199 -22.30 -3.62 -6.47
C ALA A 199 -21.37 -2.55 -5.87
N LEU A 200 -21.87 -1.76 -4.93
CA LEU A 200 -21.14 -0.69 -4.28
C LEU A 200 -20.22 -1.22 -3.18
N LEU A 201 -18.99 -0.70 -3.18
CA LEU A 201 -17.94 -0.97 -2.21
C LEU A 201 -17.45 0.37 -1.65
N THR A 202 -17.22 0.44 -0.34
CA THR A 202 -16.52 1.59 0.25
C THR A 202 -15.05 1.62 -0.22
N PRO A 203 -14.35 2.78 -0.12
CA PRO A 203 -12.93 2.85 -0.45
C PRO A 203 -12.05 1.82 0.28
N ASP A 204 -12.35 1.56 1.55
CA ASP A 204 -11.66 0.53 2.34
C ASP A 204 -11.94 -0.88 1.79
N GLU A 205 -13.20 -1.17 1.43
CA GLU A 205 -13.61 -2.45 0.84
C GLU A 205 -12.96 -2.66 -0.54
N ARG A 206 -12.86 -1.60 -1.36
CA ARG A 206 -12.16 -1.63 -2.66
C ARG A 206 -10.67 -1.93 -2.48
N THR A 207 -9.99 -1.18 -1.63
CA THR A 207 -8.57 -1.41 -1.31
C THR A 207 -8.35 -2.85 -0.82
N ALA A 208 -9.20 -3.35 0.09
CA ALA A 208 -9.09 -4.71 0.58
C ALA A 208 -9.38 -5.77 -0.51
N ALA A 209 -10.24 -5.49 -1.49
CA ALA A 209 -10.46 -6.37 -2.63
C ALA A 209 -9.23 -6.41 -3.55
N GLU A 210 -8.67 -5.24 -3.89
CA GLU A 210 -7.46 -5.09 -4.70
C GLU A 210 -6.24 -5.75 -4.05
N GLU A 211 -6.07 -5.59 -2.74
CA GLU A 211 -5.00 -6.28 -2.01
C GLU A 211 -5.18 -7.81 -2.07
N ARG A 212 -6.41 -8.31 -1.97
CA ARG A 212 -6.68 -9.75 -2.06
C ARG A 212 -6.38 -10.28 -3.45
N THR A 213 -6.77 -9.58 -4.51
CA THR A 213 -6.47 -9.98 -5.89
C THR A 213 -4.96 -9.94 -6.13
N ALA A 214 -4.28 -8.86 -5.75
CA ALA A 214 -2.82 -8.74 -5.87
C ALA A 214 -2.07 -9.85 -5.12
N ARG A 215 -2.51 -10.20 -3.89
CA ARG A 215 -1.92 -11.31 -3.12
C ARG A 215 -2.20 -12.66 -3.79
N ALA A 216 -3.39 -12.87 -4.35
CA ALA A 216 -3.73 -14.10 -5.05
C ALA A 216 -2.89 -14.26 -6.33
N GLU A 217 -2.75 -13.19 -7.11
CA GLU A 217 -1.91 -13.15 -8.32
C GLU A 217 -0.43 -13.38 -7.98
N ALA A 218 0.09 -12.72 -6.95
CA ALA A 218 1.47 -12.93 -6.50
C ALA A 218 1.70 -14.39 -6.04
N ARG A 219 0.74 -14.99 -5.34
CA ARG A 219 0.80 -16.41 -4.94
C ARG A 219 0.74 -17.34 -6.16
N ALA A 220 -0.13 -17.07 -7.12
CA ALA A 220 -0.24 -17.85 -8.35
C ALA A 220 1.03 -17.75 -9.20
N ALA A 221 1.60 -16.55 -9.36
CA ALA A 221 2.86 -16.33 -10.05
C ALA A 221 4.03 -17.04 -9.36
N ALA A 222 4.10 -16.97 -8.02
CA ALA A 222 5.13 -17.68 -7.25
C ALA A 222 4.97 -19.20 -7.36
N ALA A 223 3.74 -19.73 -7.36
CA ALA A 223 3.47 -21.15 -7.56
C ALA A 223 3.88 -21.59 -8.97
N ALA A 224 3.49 -20.84 -10.01
CA ALA A 224 3.89 -21.13 -11.39
C ALA A 224 5.41 -21.08 -11.59
N ALA A 225 6.09 -20.12 -10.97
CA ALA A 225 7.55 -20.03 -11.02
C ALA A 225 8.25 -21.19 -10.29
N ARG A 226 7.67 -21.70 -9.20
CA ARG A 226 8.16 -22.89 -8.50
C ARG A 226 7.95 -24.15 -9.34
N GLU A 227 6.78 -24.30 -9.94
CA GLU A 227 6.42 -25.41 -10.83
C GLU A 227 7.34 -25.46 -12.06
N ALA A 228 7.59 -24.31 -12.70
CA ALA A 228 8.48 -24.24 -13.87
C ALA A 228 9.89 -24.75 -13.54
N LYS A 229 10.40 -24.40 -12.36
CA LYS A 229 11.73 -24.81 -11.86
C LYS A 229 11.75 -26.20 -11.26
N ALA A 230 10.59 -26.78 -10.95
CA ALA A 230 10.49 -28.07 -10.30
C ALA A 230 11.10 -29.15 -11.20
N ILE A 231 11.85 -30.04 -10.58
CA ILE A 231 12.37 -31.25 -11.22
C ILE A 231 11.80 -32.46 -10.47
N THR A 232 11.30 -33.42 -11.25
CA THR A 232 10.73 -34.67 -10.77
C THR A 232 11.46 -35.82 -11.43
N GLN A 233 11.27 -37.02 -10.90
CA GLN A 233 11.67 -38.24 -11.59
C GLN A 233 10.85 -38.39 -12.90
N PRO A 234 11.33 -39.18 -13.89
CA PRO A 234 10.60 -39.43 -15.13
C PRO A 234 9.19 -39.99 -14.92
N ASP A 235 8.94 -40.67 -13.81
CA ASP A 235 7.63 -41.21 -13.41
C ASP A 235 6.73 -40.20 -12.68
N GLY A 236 7.17 -38.94 -12.55
CA GLY A 236 6.46 -37.85 -11.89
C GLY A 236 6.62 -37.78 -10.38
N ARG A 237 7.30 -38.74 -9.73
CA ARG A 237 7.54 -38.70 -8.28
C ARG A 237 8.58 -37.62 -7.90
N PRO A 238 8.56 -37.13 -6.64
CA PRO A 238 9.60 -36.23 -6.16
C PRO A 238 11.01 -36.85 -6.31
N LEU A 239 11.98 -36.05 -6.75
CA LEU A 239 13.37 -36.49 -6.90
C LEU A 239 14.06 -36.56 -5.53
N ARG A 240 14.02 -37.75 -4.92
CA ARG A 240 14.46 -38.00 -3.54
C ARG A 240 15.13 -39.37 -3.43
N HIS A 241 16.24 -39.44 -2.70
CA HIS A 241 16.94 -40.68 -2.34
C HIS A 241 17.39 -40.60 -0.88
N GLY A 242 16.80 -41.43 -0.02
CA GLY A 242 16.95 -41.33 1.44
C GLY A 242 16.60 -39.95 2.01
N TYR A 243 17.58 -39.32 2.65
CA TYR A 243 17.44 -37.97 3.22
C TYR A 243 17.74 -36.84 2.21
N ARG A 244 18.19 -37.16 0.99
CA ARG A 244 18.49 -36.18 -0.04
C ARG A 244 17.28 -35.90 -0.92
N GLU A 245 17.06 -34.64 -1.26
CA GLU A 245 15.97 -34.21 -2.12
C GLU A 245 16.46 -33.06 -3.02
N ALA A 246 16.20 -33.16 -4.32
CA ALA A 246 16.47 -32.10 -5.28
C ALA A 246 15.15 -31.57 -5.86
N ARG A 247 14.72 -30.40 -5.40
CA ARG A 247 13.43 -29.80 -5.80
C ARG A 247 13.50 -28.93 -7.05
N THR A 248 14.69 -28.53 -7.48
CA THR A 248 14.88 -27.66 -8.65
C THR A 248 15.99 -28.19 -9.54
N LEU A 249 15.93 -27.85 -10.84
CA LEU A 249 16.97 -28.22 -11.80
C LEU A 249 18.38 -27.80 -11.33
N VAL A 250 18.53 -26.58 -10.83
CA VAL A 250 19.82 -26.08 -10.32
C VAL A 250 20.33 -26.89 -9.13
N THR A 251 19.43 -27.28 -8.21
CA THR A 251 19.80 -28.15 -7.09
C THR A 251 20.24 -29.52 -7.59
N ALA A 252 19.51 -30.10 -8.54
CA ALA A 252 19.85 -31.41 -9.11
C ALA A 252 21.21 -31.39 -9.82
N GLU A 253 21.49 -30.36 -10.62
CA GLU A 253 22.79 -30.20 -11.29
C GLU A 253 23.95 -30.09 -10.30
N ARG A 254 23.76 -29.34 -9.20
CA ARG A 254 24.79 -29.20 -8.16
C ARG A 254 25.04 -30.53 -7.45
N GLU A 255 23.98 -31.21 -7.01
CA GLU A 255 24.11 -32.51 -6.34
C GLU A 255 24.75 -33.57 -7.27
N LEU A 256 24.47 -33.49 -8.58
CA LEU A 256 25.08 -34.39 -9.57
C LEU A 256 26.60 -34.17 -9.67
N VAL A 257 27.03 -32.90 -9.75
CA VAL A 257 28.46 -32.55 -9.75
C VAL A 257 29.14 -33.03 -8.46
N ASP A 258 28.50 -32.82 -7.31
CA ASP A 258 29.03 -33.23 -6.01
C ASP A 258 29.12 -34.77 -5.90
N ALA A 259 28.14 -35.49 -6.44
CA ALA A 259 28.14 -36.95 -6.45
C ALA A 259 29.28 -37.52 -7.30
N ILE A 260 29.48 -36.98 -8.51
CA ILE A 260 30.59 -37.40 -9.41
C ILE A 260 31.94 -37.07 -8.77
N GLU A 261 32.11 -35.86 -8.25
CA GLU A 261 33.36 -35.45 -7.61
C GLU A 261 33.73 -36.37 -6.45
N THR A 262 32.81 -36.52 -5.50
CA THR A 262 33.10 -37.13 -4.20
C THR A 262 33.17 -38.65 -4.29
N TYR A 263 32.33 -39.28 -5.11
CA TYR A 263 32.15 -40.73 -5.07
C TYR A 263 32.66 -41.46 -6.32
N GLU A 264 32.85 -40.77 -7.44
CA GLU A 264 33.42 -41.36 -8.67
C GLU A 264 34.89 -40.96 -8.84
N LEU A 265 35.21 -39.66 -8.80
CA LEU A 265 36.58 -39.18 -9.00
C LEU A 265 37.48 -39.44 -7.78
N ALA A 266 37.00 -39.20 -6.55
CA ALA A 266 37.83 -39.42 -5.37
C ALA A 266 38.17 -40.91 -5.19
N ASP A 267 37.19 -41.81 -5.36
CA ASP A 267 37.42 -43.26 -5.25
C ASP A 267 38.36 -43.77 -6.35
N SER A 268 38.15 -43.37 -7.61
CA SER A 268 39.01 -43.78 -8.73
C SER A 268 40.45 -43.24 -8.64
N ARG A 269 40.67 -42.13 -7.92
CA ARG A 269 42.00 -41.54 -7.69
C ARG A 269 42.66 -41.97 -6.38
N GLY A 270 42.10 -42.97 -5.71
CA GLY A 270 42.71 -43.59 -4.54
C GLY A 270 42.48 -42.84 -3.23
N HIS A 271 41.55 -41.88 -3.18
CA HIS A 271 41.12 -41.31 -1.91
C HIS A 271 40.25 -42.33 -1.18
N THR A 272 40.61 -42.62 0.08
CA THR A 272 40.00 -43.73 0.81
C THR A 272 38.60 -43.36 1.31
N ILE A 273 37.56 -43.89 0.67
CA ILE A 273 36.19 -43.83 1.16
C ILE A 273 35.91 -45.11 1.96
N ARG A 274 35.70 -44.97 3.28
CA ARG A 274 35.62 -46.11 4.20
C ARG A 274 34.32 -46.93 4.08
N ASN A 275 33.23 -46.31 3.65
CA ASN A 275 31.92 -46.96 3.56
C ASN A 275 31.55 -47.22 2.10
N ARG A 276 31.66 -48.49 1.66
CA ARG A 276 31.38 -48.92 0.28
C ARG A 276 29.88 -48.96 -0.03
N GLU A 277 29.03 -49.25 0.96
CA GLU A 277 27.57 -49.21 0.80
C GLU A 277 27.11 -47.77 0.54
N HIS A 278 27.65 -46.81 1.29
CA HIS A 278 27.38 -45.38 1.07
C HIS A 278 27.83 -44.92 -0.33
N VAL A 279 28.95 -45.44 -0.86
CA VAL A 279 29.36 -45.13 -2.25
C VAL A 279 28.31 -45.62 -3.24
N ALA A 280 27.83 -46.87 -3.10
CA ALA A 280 26.81 -47.42 -3.98
C ALA A 280 25.50 -46.60 -3.95
N GLU A 281 25.03 -46.22 -2.76
CA GLU A 281 23.86 -45.34 -2.59
C GLU A 281 24.02 -43.99 -3.32
N MET A 282 25.23 -43.41 -3.29
CA MET A 282 25.47 -42.13 -3.96
C MET A 282 25.61 -42.25 -5.48
N LEU A 283 26.04 -43.41 -5.98
CA LEU A 283 26.02 -43.70 -7.42
C LEU A 283 24.59 -43.91 -7.93
N GLU A 284 23.71 -44.55 -7.14
CA GLU A 284 22.28 -44.61 -7.45
C GLU A 284 21.66 -43.20 -7.47
N TRP A 285 21.99 -42.36 -6.49
CA TRP A 285 21.52 -40.98 -6.45
C TRP A 285 22.00 -40.18 -7.67
N ARG A 286 23.26 -40.35 -8.08
CA ARG A 286 23.82 -39.77 -9.32
C ARG A 286 22.99 -40.18 -10.53
N ASP A 287 22.69 -41.46 -10.68
CA ASP A 287 21.96 -41.97 -11.85
C ASP A 287 20.51 -41.43 -11.87
N MET A 288 19.85 -41.37 -10.72
CA MET A 288 18.53 -40.72 -10.59
C MET A 288 18.56 -39.24 -11.00
N LEU A 289 19.61 -38.50 -10.62
CA LEU A 289 19.79 -37.10 -10.98
C LEU A 289 19.99 -36.92 -12.49
N VAL A 290 20.80 -37.78 -13.12
CA VAL A 290 21.03 -37.75 -14.57
C VAL A 290 19.72 -37.96 -15.33
N GLU A 291 18.96 -39.01 -14.98
CA GLU A 291 17.68 -39.32 -15.64
C GLU A 291 16.65 -38.20 -15.45
N ALA A 292 16.56 -37.64 -14.24
CA ALA A 292 15.64 -36.54 -13.98
C ALA A 292 16.01 -35.26 -14.74
N ILE A 293 17.31 -34.93 -14.82
CA ILE A 293 17.79 -33.76 -15.58
C ILE A 293 17.57 -33.97 -17.07
N ALA A 294 17.87 -35.17 -17.59
CA ALA A 294 17.64 -35.53 -18.97
C ALA A 294 16.16 -35.40 -19.34
N ALA A 295 15.25 -35.97 -18.53
CA ALA A 295 13.82 -35.88 -18.74
C ALA A 295 13.30 -34.43 -18.69
N LYS A 296 13.83 -33.59 -17.79
CA LYS A 296 13.40 -32.18 -17.66
C LYS A 296 13.93 -31.28 -18.78
N THR A 297 15.12 -31.53 -19.29
CA THR A 297 15.80 -30.66 -20.26
C THR A 297 15.68 -31.16 -21.71
N GLY A 298 15.31 -32.42 -21.93
CA GLY A 298 15.30 -33.07 -23.23
C GLY A 298 16.70 -33.41 -23.76
N VAL A 299 17.74 -33.24 -22.94
CA VAL A 299 19.13 -33.58 -23.28
C VAL A 299 19.36 -35.07 -22.97
N PRO A 300 20.05 -35.83 -23.84
CA PRO A 300 20.40 -37.22 -23.56
C PRO A 300 21.18 -37.40 -22.25
N ALA A 301 20.91 -38.50 -21.53
CA ALA A 301 21.50 -38.80 -20.21
C ALA A 301 23.03 -38.86 -20.21
N ASP A 302 23.63 -39.39 -21.28
CA ASP A 302 25.07 -39.44 -21.50
C ASP A 302 25.69 -38.04 -21.65
N GLU A 303 25.04 -37.15 -22.40
CA GLU A 303 25.44 -35.75 -22.54
C GLU A 303 25.34 -34.99 -21.20
N VAL A 304 24.25 -35.20 -20.44
CA VAL A 304 24.08 -34.62 -19.10
C VAL A 304 25.22 -35.05 -18.18
N ARG A 305 25.53 -36.36 -18.14
CA ARG A 305 26.61 -36.90 -17.31
C ARG A 305 27.97 -36.36 -17.76
N ALA A 306 28.26 -36.34 -19.06
CA ALA A 306 29.52 -35.84 -19.59
C ALA A 306 29.75 -34.36 -19.22
N ALA A 307 28.72 -33.52 -19.36
CA ALA A 307 28.79 -32.11 -19.00
C ALA A 307 29.02 -31.92 -17.49
N ALA A 308 28.38 -32.73 -16.64
CA ALA A 308 28.57 -32.70 -15.19
C ALA A 308 29.98 -33.17 -14.79
N SER A 309 30.54 -34.20 -15.43
CA SER A 309 31.89 -34.69 -15.18
C SER A 309 32.96 -33.63 -15.40
N VAL A 310 32.84 -32.82 -16.48
CA VAL A 310 33.77 -31.71 -16.74
C VAL A 310 33.76 -30.67 -15.60
N LYS A 311 32.58 -30.38 -15.05
CA LYS A 311 32.45 -29.47 -13.90
C LYS A 311 33.02 -30.12 -12.62
N ALA A 312 32.72 -31.40 -12.39
CA ALA A 312 33.22 -32.16 -11.25
C ALA A 312 34.75 -32.26 -11.24
N GLU A 313 35.40 -32.45 -12.39
CA GLU A 313 36.86 -32.48 -12.48
C GLU A 313 37.54 -31.16 -12.14
N LYS A 314 36.94 -30.04 -12.55
CA LYS A 314 37.41 -28.70 -12.16
C LYS A 314 37.27 -28.51 -10.66
N LYS A 315 36.14 -28.96 -10.10
CA LYS A 315 35.86 -28.88 -8.67
C LYS A 315 36.83 -29.75 -7.85
N PHE A 316 37.00 -31.01 -8.22
CA PHE A 316 37.94 -31.94 -7.61
C PHE A 316 39.37 -31.37 -7.56
N LYS A 317 39.85 -30.80 -8.67
CA LYS A 317 41.20 -30.19 -8.73
C LYS A 317 41.37 -29.00 -7.78
N ARG A 318 40.28 -28.32 -7.42
CA ARG A 318 40.30 -27.20 -6.49
C ARG A 318 40.25 -27.70 -5.04
N ASP A 319 39.42 -28.70 -4.77
CA ASP A 319 39.12 -29.14 -3.41
C ASP A 319 40.16 -30.17 -2.88
N TYR A 320 40.89 -30.85 -3.78
CA TYR A 320 41.91 -31.88 -3.47
C TYR A 320 43.35 -31.52 -3.95
N ARG A 321 43.63 -30.23 -4.17
CA ARG A 321 44.99 -29.70 -4.41
C ARG A 321 45.69 -29.39 -3.10
#